data_AF-A0A6J1R5C4-F1
#
_entry.id   AF-A0A6J1R5C4-F1
#
_cell.length_a   1.000
_cell.length_b   1.000
_cell.length_c   1.000
_cell.angle_alpha   90.00
_cell.angle_beta   90.00
_cell.angle_gamma   90.00
#
_symmetry.space_group_name_H-M   'P 1'
#
loop_
_entity.id
_entity.type
_entity.pdbx_description
1 polymer ?
#
loop_
_entity_poly.entity_id
_entity_poly.type
_entity_poly.pdbx_seq_one_letter_code
_entity_poly.pdbx_strand_id
1 'polypeptide(L)'
;MEKVRSENKPVECHELTAKYTTDVIGNCVYGIEMNALSNENSEFRKMGRKIFEPTWTNILQIRLRLMFPRLYELSAYVLPQTEVTKSFTRVVVETMDYRETNNITRNDFVDMLRELKKHPDKLDDIE
;
A
#
# COMPACT_ATOMS: atom_id res chain seq x y z
N MET A 1 -10.59 -11.91 -15.96
CA MET A 1 -11.57 -12.90 -15.48
C MET A 1 -11.87 -14.00 -16.50
N GLU A 2 -11.84 -13.73 -17.81
CA GLU A 2 -12.11 -14.76 -18.83
C GLU A 2 -11.19 -15.99 -18.73
N LYS A 3 -9.90 -15.79 -18.45
CA LYS A 3 -8.94 -16.88 -18.17
C LYS A 3 -9.29 -17.75 -16.96
N VAL A 4 -9.97 -17.20 -15.96
CA VAL A 4 -10.36 -17.95 -14.74
C VAL A 4 -11.55 -18.86 -15.02
N ARG A 5 -12.39 -18.51 -16.01
CA ARG A 5 -13.59 -19.27 -16.39
C ARG A 5 -13.27 -20.42 -17.37
N SER A 6 -12.16 -20.34 -18.10
CA SER A 6 -11.82 -21.32 -19.15
C SER A 6 -11.27 -22.65 -18.61
N GLU A 7 -10.81 -22.68 -17.37
CA GLU A 7 -10.31 -23.89 -16.73
C GLU A 7 -11.39 -24.39 -15.78
N ASN A 8 -11.94 -25.58 -16.00
CA ASN A 8 -12.95 -26.23 -15.14
C ASN A 8 -12.33 -26.71 -13.81
N LYS A 9 -11.52 -25.85 -13.19
CA LYS A 9 -10.74 -26.07 -11.97
C LYS A 9 -11.35 -25.25 -10.83
N PRO A 10 -11.20 -25.70 -9.57
CA PRO A 10 -11.56 -24.90 -8.42
C PRO A 10 -10.86 -23.54 -8.45
N VAL A 11 -11.62 -22.48 -8.19
CA VAL A 11 -11.10 -21.10 -8.11
C VAL A 11 -10.70 -20.81 -6.66
N GLU A 12 -9.45 -20.38 -6.48
CA GLU A 12 -8.98 -19.90 -5.17
C GLU A 12 -9.45 -18.45 -4.97
N CYS A 13 -10.60 -18.29 -4.33
CA CYS A 13 -11.28 -17.00 -4.19
C CYS A 13 -10.45 -15.98 -3.40
N HIS A 14 -9.65 -16.40 -2.42
CA HIS A 14 -8.86 -15.49 -1.62
C HIS A 14 -7.76 -14.82 -2.46
N GLU A 15 -7.02 -15.60 -3.25
CA GLU A 15 -5.98 -15.10 -4.14
C GLU A 15 -6.55 -14.24 -5.26
N LEU A 16 -7.67 -14.66 -5.85
CA LEU A 16 -8.33 -13.88 -6.90
C LEU A 16 -8.73 -12.49 -6.37
N THR A 17 -9.35 -12.45 -5.19
CA THR A 17 -9.75 -11.21 -4.54
C THR A 17 -8.53 -10.37 -4.16
N ALA A 18 -7.48 -10.99 -3.61
CA ALA A 18 -6.25 -10.28 -3.27
C ALA A 18 -5.58 -9.64 -4.49
N LYS A 19 -5.52 -10.34 -5.63
CA LYS A 19 -5.00 -9.81 -6.89
C LYS A 19 -5.86 -8.66 -7.42
N TYR A 20 -7.19 -8.83 -7.43
CA TYR A 20 -8.11 -7.78 -7.82
C TYR A 20 -7.96 -6.51 -6.96
N THR A 21 -7.99 -6.66 -5.63
CA THR A 21 -7.83 -5.54 -4.70
C THR A 21 -6.47 -4.86 -4.87
N THR A 22 -5.41 -5.61 -5.16
CA THR A 22 -4.09 -5.03 -5.47
C THR A 22 -4.16 -4.13 -6.70
N ASP A 23 -4.83 -4.55 -7.77
CA ASP A 23 -4.99 -3.73 -8.99
C ASP A 23 -5.85 -2.49 -8.74
N VAL A 24 -6.92 -2.62 -7.96
CA VAL A 24 -7.79 -1.49 -7.59
C VAL A 24 -7.00 -0.46 -6.78
N ILE A 25 -6.28 -0.89 -5.74
CA ILE A 25 -5.41 -0.02 -4.94
C ILE A 25 -4.35 0.63 -5.84
N GLY A 26 -3.74 -0.15 -6.75
CA GLY A 26 -2.76 0.37 -7.68
C GLY A 26 -3.25 1.54 -8.50
N ASN A 27 -4.45 1.38 -9.06
CA ASN A 27 -5.05 2.40 -9.89
C ASN A 27 -5.57 3.61 -9.09
N CYS A 28 -6.26 3.37 -7.96
CA CYS A 28 -6.92 4.43 -7.19
C CYS A 28 -5.99 5.18 -6.23
N VAL A 29 -4.95 4.52 -5.71
CA VAL A 29 -4.02 5.14 -4.75
C VAL A 29 -2.80 5.70 -5.47
N TYR A 30 -2.15 4.87 -6.28
CA TYR A 30 -0.89 5.22 -6.93
C TYR A 30 -1.08 5.76 -8.35
N GLY A 31 -2.23 5.50 -8.98
CA GLY A 31 -2.42 5.76 -10.40
C GLY A 31 -1.54 4.89 -11.29
N ILE A 32 -1.24 3.65 -10.88
CA ILE A 32 -0.36 2.72 -11.60
C ILE A 32 -1.12 1.43 -11.92
N GLU A 33 -1.02 0.97 -13.16
CA GLU A 33 -1.54 -0.35 -13.57
C GLU A 33 -0.62 -1.47 -13.09
N MET A 34 -0.99 -2.10 -11.98
CA MET A 34 -0.17 -3.15 -11.34
C MET A 34 -0.26 -4.52 -12.01
N ASN A 35 -1.32 -4.75 -12.80
CA ASN A 35 -1.58 -5.97 -13.55
C ASN A 35 -1.46 -7.27 -12.71
N ALA A 36 -1.79 -7.22 -11.42
CA ALA A 36 -1.71 -8.32 -10.47
C ALA A 36 -2.64 -9.49 -10.83
N LEU A 37 -3.78 -9.23 -11.50
CA LEU A 37 -4.65 -10.27 -12.02
C LEU A 37 -4.04 -11.08 -13.17
N SER A 38 -3.23 -10.44 -14.02
CA SER A 38 -2.61 -11.06 -15.19
C SER A 38 -1.22 -11.61 -14.91
N ASN A 39 -0.50 -11.01 -13.95
CA ASN A 39 0.87 -11.34 -13.61
C ASN A 39 0.96 -12.00 -12.22
N GLU A 40 1.25 -13.29 -12.19
CA GLU A 40 1.48 -14.04 -10.95
C GLU A 40 2.67 -13.56 -10.12
N ASN A 41 3.63 -12.89 -10.75
CA ASN A 41 4.83 -12.36 -10.12
C ASN A 41 4.78 -10.83 -9.92
N SER A 42 3.60 -10.22 -9.91
CA SER A 42 3.46 -8.78 -9.63
C SER A 42 4.17 -8.38 -8.34
N GLU A 43 5.10 -7.44 -8.42
CA GLU A 43 5.91 -6.97 -7.28
C GLU A 43 5.01 -6.41 -6.17
N PHE A 44 3.95 -5.68 -6.54
CA PHE A 44 2.97 -5.17 -5.58
C PHE A 44 2.18 -6.30 -4.91
N ARG A 45 1.86 -7.38 -5.64
CA ARG A 45 1.23 -8.56 -5.02
C ARG A 45 2.18 -9.25 -4.04
N LYS A 46 3.46 -9.39 -4.38
CA LYS A 46 4.49 -9.97 -3.49
C LYS A 46 4.67 -9.12 -2.23
N MET A 47 4.80 -7.80 -2.38
CA MET A 47 4.85 -6.86 -1.25
C MET A 47 3.59 -6.95 -0.39
N GLY A 48 2.42 -7.01 -1.02
CA GLY A 48 1.14 -7.21 -0.35
C GLY A 48 1.09 -8.50 0.47
N ARG A 49 1.66 -9.62 -0.01
CA ARG A 49 1.81 -10.85 0.79
C ARG A 49 2.71 -10.63 2.00
N LYS A 50 3.87 -9.98 1.81
CA LYS A 50 4.82 -9.70 2.90
C LYS A 50 4.21 -8.84 4.02
N ILE A 51 3.25 -7.94 3.73
CA ILE A 51 2.52 -7.16 4.75
C ILE A 51 1.81 -8.09 5.75
N PHE A 52 1.15 -9.13 5.24
CA PHE A 52 0.32 -10.02 6.05
C PHE A 52 1.09 -11.25 6.55
N GLU A 53 2.38 -11.37 6.22
CA GLU A 53 3.19 -12.48 6.66
C GLU A 53 3.49 -12.35 8.16
N PRO A 54 3.12 -13.34 8.99
CA PRO A 54 3.38 -13.30 10.42
C PRO A 54 4.86 -13.52 10.66
N THR A 55 5.58 -12.44 10.96
CA THR A 55 6.96 -12.51 11.45
C THR A 55 6.99 -12.38 12.96
N TRP A 56 7.97 -13.02 13.62
CA TRP A 56 8.16 -12.90 15.07
C TRP A 56 8.30 -11.44 15.52
N THR A 57 8.93 -10.62 14.70
CA THR A 57 9.06 -9.17 14.92
C THR A 57 7.71 -8.45 14.85
N ASN A 58 6.88 -8.72 13.84
CA ASN A 58 5.54 -8.12 13.74
C ASN A 58 4.64 -8.56 14.89
N ILE A 59 4.67 -9.84 15.27
CA ILE A 59 3.90 -10.37 16.40
C ILE A 59 4.34 -9.69 17.69
N LEU A 60 5.65 -9.56 17.92
CA LEU A 60 6.20 -8.88 19.09
C LEU A 60 5.80 -7.40 19.13
N GLN A 61 5.89 -6.69 18.01
CA GLN A 61 5.48 -5.29 17.92
C GLN A 61 3.98 -5.11 18.22
N ILE A 62 3.11 -5.96 17.67
CA ILE A 62 1.67 -5.93 17.95
C ILE A 62 1.42 -6.20 19.45
N ARG A 63 2.08 -7.22 20.03
CA ARG A 63 1.95 -7.53 21.46
C ARG A 63 2.43 -6.39 22.35
N LEU A 64 3.55 -5.76 22.02
CA LEU A 64 4.07 -4.58 22.73
C LEU A 64 3.11 -3.39 22.64
N ARG A 65 2.55 -3.14 21.45
CA ARG A 65 1.55 -2.09 21.26
C ARG A 65 0.29 -2.32 22.10
N LEU A 66 -0.16 -3.57 22.22
CA LEU A 66 -1.35 -3.92 22.99
C LEU A 66 -1.10 -3.89 24.51
N MET A 67 0.05 -4.39 24.98
CA MET A 67 0.33 -4.49 26.41
C MET A 67 0.92 -3.21 27.01
N PHE A 68 1.70 -2.45 26.23
CA PHE A 68 2.42 -1.27 26.71
C PHE A 68 2.31 -0.11 25.69
N PRO A 69 1.10 0.44 25.46
CA PRO A 69 0.86 1.44 24.41
C PRO A 69 1.77 2.68 24.55
N ARG A 70 1.95 3.20 25.76
CA ARG A 70 2.82 4.36 26.02
C ARG A 70 4.30 4.11 25.71
N LEU A 71 4.79 2.90 25.98
CA LEU A 71 6.17 2.53 25.66
C LEU A 71 6.32 2.31 24.15
N TYR A 72 5.30 1.73 23.51
CA TYR A 72 5.27 1.54 22.07
C TYR A 72 5.29 2.88 21.33
N GLU A 73 4.50 3.87 21.76
CA GLU A 73 4.51 5.24 21.19
C GLU A 73 5.90 5.88 21.25
N LEU A 74 6.62 5.72 22.36
CA LEU A 74 8.00 6.20 22.48
C LEU A 74 8.96 5.45 21.54
N SER A 75 8.74 4.14 21.37
CA SER A 75 9.57 3.27 20.53
C SER A 75 9.28 3.37 19.03
N ALA A 76 8.07 3.77 18.65
CA ALA A 76 7.63 3.88 17.25
C ALA A 76 8.45 4.92 16.47
N TYR A 77 9.02 5.91 17.18
CA TYR A 77 9.96 6.89 16.62
C TYR A 77 11.36 6.32 16.35
N VAL A 78 11.72 5.20 16.99
CA VAL A 78 13.07 4.61 16.95
C VAL A 78 13.11 3.35 16.08
N LEU A 79 11.98 2.65 15.94
CA LEU A 79 11.93 1.40 15.18
C LEU A 79 12.11 1.66 13.67
N PRO A 80 13.00 0.92 13.00
CA PRO A 80 13.22 1.09 11.57
C PRO A 80 12.00 0.63 10.77
N GLN A 81 11.67 1.39 9.73
CA GLN A 81 10.66 1.00 8.76
C GLN A 81 11.02 -0.33 8.10
N THR A 82 10.02 -1.20 7.92
CA THR A 82 10.19 -2.48 7.21
C THR A 82 10.56 -2.24 5.74
N GLU A 83 11.19 -3.22 5.09
CA GLU A 83 11.47 -3.19 3.64
C GLU A 83 10.22 -2.87 2.81
N VAL A 84 9.07 -3.43 3.25
CA VAL A 84 7.77 -3.25 2.61
C VAL A 84 7.30 -1.80 2.76
N THR A 85 7.35 -1.25 3.98
CA THR A 85 7.01 0.15 4.25
C THR A 85 7.87 1.08 3.41
N LYS A 86 9.20 0.88 3.38
CA LYS A 86 10.12 1.69 2.58
C LYS A 86 9.77 1.65 1.09
N SER A 87 9.42 0.47 0.59
CA SER A 87 9.07 0.29 -0.82
C SER A 87 7.79 1.03 -1.21
N PHE A 88 6.71 0.88 -0.43
CA PHE A 88 5.46 1.60 -0.71
C PHE A 88 5.61 3.11 -0.55
N THR A 89 6.31 3.58 0.48
CA THR A 89 6.61 5.01 0.67
C THR A 89 7.41 5.55 -0.51
N ARG A 90 8.44 4.83 -0.96
CA ARG A 90 9.24 5.23 -2.12
C ARG A 90 8.36 5.40 -3.36
N VAL A 91 7.47 4.45 -3.65
CA VAL A 91 6.57 4.54 -4.82
C VAL A 91 5.68 5.78 -4.73
N VAL A 92 5.10 6.09 -3.56
CA VAL A 92 4.29 7.31 -3.39
C VAL A 92 5.13 8.55 -3.67
N VAL A 93 6.29 8.69 -3.02
CA VAL A 93 7.17 9.85 -3.14
C VAL A 93 7.64 10.05 -4.58
N GLU A 94 8.15 9.00 -5.22
CA GLU A 94 8.58 9.04 -6.62
C GLU A 94 7.42 9.42 -7.55
N THR A 95 6.21 8.93 -7.28
CA THR A 95 5.02 9.28 -8.08
C THR A 95 4.64 10.75 -7.88
N MET A 96 4.70 11.27 -6.65
CA MET A 96 4.45 12.68 -6.37
C MET A 96 5.44 13.57 -7.13
N ASP A 97 6.74 13.27 -7.01
CA ASP A 97 7.83 14.04 -7.60
C ASP A 97 7.78 14.00 -9.14
N TYR A 98 7.52 12.82 -9.71
CA TYR A 98 7.34 12.66 -11.16
C TYR A 98 6.19 13.52 -11.67
N ARG A 99 5.04 13.50 -11.00
CA ARG A 99 3.86 14.27 -11.44
C ARG A 99 4.04 15.76 -11.26
N GLU A 100 4.74 16.19 -10.21
CA GLU A 100 5.07 17.59 -10.00
C GLU A 100 5.99 18.11 -11.09
N THR A 101 7.04 17.36 -11.42
CA THR A 101 7.99 17.74 -12.49
C THR A 101 7.34 17.78 -13.86
N ASN A 102 6.39 16.89 -14.14
CA ASN A 102 5.74 16.77 -15.45
C ASN A 102 4.37 17.48 -15.55
N ASN A 103 3.94 18.22 -14.51
CA ASN A 103 2.63 18.89 -14.45
C ASN A 103 1.43 17.95 -14.72
N ILE A 104 1.49 16.72 -14.21
CA ILE A 104 0.44 15.71 -14.37
C ILE A 104 -0.55 15.78 -13.20
N THR A 105 -1.84 15.68 -13.50
CA THR A 105 -2.94 15.57 -12.53
C THR A 105 -3.88 14.43 -12.96
N ARG A 106 -4.17 13.51 -12.04
CA ARG A 106 -4.99 12.30 -12.21
C ARG A 106 -6.17 12.23 -11.22
N ASN A 107 -6.22 13.11 -10.21
CA ASN A 107 -7.27 13.18 -9.19
C ASN A 107 -7.42 11.88 -8.37
N ASP A 108 -6.29 11.32 -7.95
CA ASP A 108 -6.22 10.13 -7.11
C ASP A 108 -5.64 10.45 -5.72
N PHE A 109 -5.37 9.41 -4.90
CA PHE A 109 -4.83 9.61 -3.56
C PHE A 109 -3.48 10.37 -3.54
N VAL A 110 -2.59 10.09 -4.50
CA VAL A 110 -1.32 10.82 -4.60
C VAL A 110 -1.54 12.31 -4.84
N ASP A 111 -2.51 12.67 -5.68
CA ASP A 111 -2.81 14.09 -5.90
C ASP A 111 -3.46 14.75 -4.68
N MET A 112 -4.30 14.03 -3.94
CA MET A 112 -4.79 14.51 -2.63
C MET A 112 -3.63 14.77 -1.66
N LEU A 113 -2.64 13.87 -1.59
CA LEU A 113 -1.45 14.08 -0.76
C LEU A 113 -0.62 15.29 -1.22
N ARG A 114 -0.50 15.52 -2.52
CA ARG A 114 0.21 16.70 -3.07
C ARG A 114 -0.52 17.99 -2.72
N GLU A 115 -1.85 17.99 -2.79
CA GLU A 115 -2.68 19.13 -2.42
C GLU A 115 -2.55 19.45 -0.93
N LEU A 116 -2.62 18.44 -0.06
CA LEU A 116 -2.39 18.59 1.38
C LEU A 116 -0.97 19.09 1.70
N LYS A 117 0.05 18.64 0.95
CA LYS A 117 1.43 19.11 1.11
C LYS A 117 1.57 20.60 0.75
N LYS A 118 0.79 21.10 -0.21
CA LYS A 118 0.77 22.52 -0.61
C LYS A 118 -0.08 23.40 0.32
N HIS A 119 -1.14 22.82 0.88
CA HIS A 119 -2.11 23.49 1.73
C HIS A 119 -2.25 22.76 3.07
N PRO A 120 -1.20 22.81 3.93
CA PRO A 120 -1.22 22.13 5.23
C PRO A 120 -2.31 22.68 6.17
N ASP A 121 -2.78 23.91 5.94
CA ASP A 121 -3.91 24.54 6.64
C ASP A 121 -5.22 23.75 6.49
N LYS A 122 -5.39 23.01 5.40
CA LYS A 122 -6.59 22.17 5.18
C LYS A 122 -6.63 20.91 6.04
N LEU A 123 -5.56 20.59 6.79
CA LEU A 123 -5.53 19.43 7.69
C LEU A 123 -6.39 19.66 8.94
N ASP A 124 -6.50 20.91 9.40
CA ASP A 124 -7.25 21.27 10.60
C ASP A 124 -8.77 21.10 10.40
N ASP A 125 -9.23 21.03 9.14
CA ASP A 125 -10.64 20.85 8.77
C ASP A 125 -11.07 19.37 8.68
N ILE A 126 -10.17 18.40 8.94
CA ILE A 126 -10.40 16.95 8.76
C ILE A 126 -10.76 16.22 10.09
N GLU A 127 -11.04 16.96 11.17
CA GLU A 127 -11.49 16.37 12.46
C GLU A 127 -12.90 15.74 12.42
#